data_AF-A0A812SAK1-F1
#
_entry.id   AF-A0A812SAK1-F1
#
_cell.length_a   1.000
_cell.length_b   1.000
_cell.length_c   1.000
_cell.angle_alpha   90.00
_cell.angle_beta   90.00
_cell.angle_gamma   90.00
#
_symmetry.space_group_name_H-M   'P 1'
#
loop_
_entity.id
_entity.type
_entity.pdbx_description
1 polymer ?
#
loop_
_entity_poly.entity_id
_entity_poly.type
_entity_poly.pdbx_seq_one_letter_code
_entity_poly.pdbx_strand_id
1 'polypeptide(L)'
;ALVADPEDFATYQALLSELEYKPTWMSGGLALHRPMALGSDTQLQQSPTYERVVRFLAGYFGVEPIRSLVNHYRSGEDFTSFHSDQYFSGVNMTIGASFGEERALVFEHRETKEQFNFPQHNGDVFAFSDSVNRQFVHGVPRERRARSTSACAHTPGRISVIVWGRKDQELWKSKAQTLPLALQPLNVLEYDPSQDPDAEKDATMNADSTKQSETFPKPLEPGRTLEGPAQRGRAWQRASQRGY
;
A
#
# COMPACT_ATOMS: atom_id res chain seq x y z
N ALA A 1 10.71 -17.91 -3.61
CA ALA A 1 11.79 -17.93 -2.60
C ALA A 1 11.14 -18.14 -1.25
N LEU A 2 11.80 -18.85 -0.34
CA LEU A 2 11.33 -19.02 1.03
C LEU A 2 12.29 -18.27 1.97
N VAL A 3 11.74 -17.55 2.94
CA VAL A 3 12.54 -16.87 3.99
C VAL A 3 12.85 -17.82 5.15
N ALA A 4 12.00 -18.85 5.33
CA ALA A 4 12.13 -19.87 6.37
C ALA A 4 11.67 -21.23 5.81
N ASP A 5 12.03 -22.32 6.49
CA ASP A 5 11.48 -23.64 6.21
C ASP A 5 9.95 -23.63 6.47
N PRO A 6 9.11 -24.17 5.57
CA PRO A 6 7.65 -24.16 5.75
C PRO A 6 7.17 -24.82 7.05
N GLU A 7 7.92 -25.78 7.59
CA GLU A 7 7.58 -26.49 8.84
C GLU A 7 8.25 -25.85 10.08
N ASP A 8 9.14 -24.86 9.89
CA ASP A 8 9.79 -24.13 10.97
C ASP A 8 9.07 -22.81 11.31
N PHE A 9 8.44 -22.80 12.48
CA PHE A 9 7.70 -21.65 13.00
C PHE A 9 8.54 -20.75 13.93
N ALA A 10 9.85 -20.99 14.08
CA ALA A 10 10.70 -20.17 14.94
C ALA A 10 10.71 -18.69 14.53
N THR A 11 10.69 -18.40 13.22
CA THR A 11 10.64 -17.02 12.73
C THR A 11 9.31 -16.34 13.09
N TYR A 12 8.19 -17.05 13.00
CA TYR A 12 6.89 -16.54 13.46
C TYR A 12 6.92 -16.22 14.96
N GLN A 13 7.38 -17.17 15.78
CA GLN A 13 7.41 -17.01 17.24
C GLN A 13 8.31 -15.86 17.67
N ALA A 14 9.49 -15.74 17.04
CA ALA A 14 10.41 -14.66 17.29
C ALA A 14 9.79 -13.29 16.94
N LEU A 15 9.23 -13.13 15.73
CA LEU A 15 8.54 -11.88 15.33
C LEU A 15 7.41 -11.52 16.30
N LEU A 16 6.61 -12.51 16.72
CA LEU A 16 5.52 -12.30 17.66
C LEU A 16 6.01 -11.79 19.03
N SER A 17 7.15 -12.30 19.49
CA SER A 17 7.72 -11.96 20.81
C SER A 17 8.58 -10.69 20.81
N GLU A 18 9.24 -10.39 19.70
CA GLU A 18 10.22 -9.30 19.60
C GLU A 18 9.59 -7.95 19.22
N LEU A 19 8.42 -7.95 18.58
CA LEU A 19 7.77 -6.74 18.06
C LEU A 19 6.60 -6.27 18.94
N GLU A 20 6.44 -4.95 19.02
CA GLU A 20 5.28 -4.33 19.66
C GLU A 20 4.13 -4.15 18.65
N TYR A 21 3.05 -4.91 18.81
CA TYR A 21 1.86 -4.82 17.94
C TYR A 21 0.77 -3.94 18.57
N LYS A 22 0.34 -2.91 17.85
CA LYS A 22 -0.69 -1.98 18.29
C LYS A 22 -1.90 -1.96 17.35
N PRO A 23 -3.10 -1.67 17.87
CA PRO A 23 -4.20 -1.18 17.02
C PRO A 23 -3.75 0.04 16.23
N THR A 24 -4.23 0.16 15.00
CA THR A 24 -3.84 1.25 14.10
C THR A 24 -5.03 1.81 13.35
N TRP A 25 -4.93 3.07 12.94
CA TRP A 25 -5.98 3.81 12.24
C TRP A 25 -5.44 4.45 10.97
N MET A 26 -6.28 4.53 9.95
CA MET A 26 -6.06 5.44 8.83
C MET A 26 -6.22 6.89 9.30
N SER A 27 -5.59 7.84 8.62
CA SER A 27 -5.70 9.27 8.97
C SER A 27 -7.14 9.80 9.00
N GLY A 28 -8.06 9.18 8.25
CA GLY A 28 -9.50 9.48 8.29
C GLY A 28 -10.27 8.84 9.45
N GLY A 29 -9.59 8.27 10.45
CA GLY A 29 -10.21 7.65 11.63
C GLY A 29 -10.73 6.23 11.45
N LEU A 30 -10.54 5.62 10.28
CA LEU A 30 -10.91 4.22 10.07
C LEU A 30 -9.92 3.29 10.77
N ALA A 31 -10.38 2.56 11.79
CA ALA A 31 -9.59 1.53 12.46
C ALA A 31 -9.24 0.38 11.49
N LEU A 32 -7.99 -0.08 11.56
CA LEU A 32 -7.53 -1.26 10.83
C LEU A 32 -7.87 -2.54 11.60
N HIS A 33 -8.29 -3.56 10.87
CA HIS A 33 -8.83 -4.80 11.45
C HIS A 33 -7.74 -5.85 11.76
N ARG A 34 -6.55 -5.39 12.13
CA ARG A 34 -5.42 -6.22 12.54
C ARG A 34 -4.41 -5.36 13.29
N PRO A 35 -3.82 -5.84 14.39
CA PRO A 35 -2.68 -5.19 15.01
C PRO A 35 -1.47 -5.13 14.07
N MET A 36 -0.68 -4.07 14.20
CA MET A 36 0.49 -3.83 13.37
C MET A 36 1.66 -3.37 14.21
N ALA A 37 2.87 -3.72 13.77
CA ALA A 37 4.11 -3.09 14.22
C ALA A 37 4.62 -2.22 13.06
N LEU A 38 4.70 -0.90 13.26
CA LEU A 38 5.18 0.02 12.24
C LEU A 38 6.72 0.01 12.20
N GLY A 39 7.30 -0.15 11.01
CA GLY A 39 8.74 -0.17 10.85
C GLY A 39 9.37 1.15 11.28
N SER A 40 10.31 1.06 12.22
CA SER A 40 11.03 2.19 12.81
C SER A 40 12.41 1.73 13.26
N ASP A 41 13.33 2.67 13.50
CA ASP A 41 14.65 2.36 14.05
C ASP A 41 14.54 1.62 15.38
N THR A 42 13.56 1.98 16.22
CA THR A 42 13.29 1.29 17.49
C THR A 42 12.92 -0.18 17.28
N GLN A 43 11.97 -0.47 16.39
CA GLN A 43 11.54 -1.86 16.11
C GLN A 43 12.65 -2.68 15.45
N LEU A 44 13.46 -2.06 14.59
CA LEU A 44 14.65 -2.70 14.00
C LEU A 44 15.69 -3.07 15.07
N GLN A 45 15.97 -2.14 16.01
CA GLN A 45 16.91 -2.40 17.10
C GLN A 45 16.40 -3.45 18.09
N GLN A 46 15.09 -3.51 18.33
CA GLN A 46 14.47 -4.45 19.27
C GLN A 46 14.32 -5.86 18.69
N SER A 47 14.08 -5.97 17.38
CA SER A 47 13.81 -7.25 16.71
C SER A 47 14.89 -7.60 15.70
N PRO A 48 15.93 -8.38 16.08
CA PRO A 48 16.91 -8.90 15.13
C PRO A 48 16.27 -9.80 14.07
N THR A 49 15.15 -10.46 14.40
CA THR A 49 14.41 -11.27 13.43
C THR A 49 13.76 -10.40 12.36
N TYR A 50 13.12 -9.30 12.74
CA TYR A 50 12.52 -8.36 11.80
C TYR A 50 13.57 -7.72 10.89
N GLU A 51 14.67 -7.21 11.45
CA GLU A 51 15.77 -6.64 10.66
C GLU A 51 16.30 -7.66 9.64
N ARG A 52 16.55 -8.91 10.08
CA ARG A 52 17.02 -10.00 9.21
C ARG A 52 16.07 -10.26 8.05
N VAL A 53 14.75 -10.29 8.30
CA VAL A 53 13.74 -10.50 7.24
C VAL A 53 13.75 -9.33 6.26
N VAL A 54 13.75 -8.08 6.74
CA VAL A 54 13.77 -6.90 5.85
C VAL A 54 15.04 -6.90 4.98
N ARG A 55 16.21 -7.19 5.56
CA ARG A 55 17.47 -7.29 4.81
C ARG A 55 17.47 -8.43 3.81
N PHE A 56 16.92 -9.59 4.16
CA PHE A 56 16.78 -10.71 3.23
C PHE A 56 15.93 -10.31 2.01
N LEU A 57 14.75 -9.73 2.24
CA LEU A 57 13.87 -9.28 1.16
C LEU A 57 14.54 -8.21 0.29
N ALA A 58 15.16 -7.22 0.91
CA ALA A 58 15.89 -6.16 0.22
C ALA A 58 17.01 -6.71 -0.66
N GLY A 59 17.83 -7.62 -0.11
CA GLY A 59 18.94 -8.24 -0.84
C GLY A 59 18.49 -9.15 -1.96
N TYR A 60 17.50 -10.02 -1.70
CA TYR A 60 16.99 -10.97 -2.68
C TYR A 60 16.41 -10.28 -3.92
N PHE A 61 15.65 -9.19 -3.72
CA PHE A 61 15.04 -8.44 -4.82
C PHE A 61 15.90 -7.29 -5.34
N GLY A 62 17.04 -6.96 -4.71
CA GLY A 62 17.86 -5.81 -5.09
C GLY A 62 17.09 -4.51 -4.96
N VAL A 63 16.48 -4.30 -3.80
CA VAL A 63 15.58 -3.17 -3.51
C VAL A 63 16.13 -2.40 -2.32
N GLU A 64 16.10 -1.07 -2.42
CA GLU A 64 16.32 -0.18 -1.28
C GLU A 64 15.02 -0.08 -0.46
N PRO A 65 15.00 -0.55 0.80
CA PRO A 65 13.83 -0.41 1.66
C PRO A 65 13.61 1.05 2.00
N ILE A 66 12.39 1.54 1.78
CA ILE A 66 11.99 2.91 2.11
C ILE A 66 11.06 2.89 3.32
N ARG A 67 10.09 1.97 3.34
CA ARG A 67 9.14 1.78 4.43
C ARG A 67 8.93 0.30 4.66
N SER A 68 8.60 -0.07 5.88
CA SER A 68 8.19 -1.44 6.19
C SER A 68 7.21 -1.44 7.35
N LEU A 69 6.37 -2.47 7.42
CA LEU A 69 5.53 -2.74 8.57
C LEU A 69 5.34 -4.24 8.72
N VAL A 70 4.80 -4.63 9.86
CA VAL A 70 4.43 -6.02 10.15
C VAL A 70 2.95 -6.07 10.51
N ASN A 71 2.18 -6.89 9.80
CA ASN A 71 0.79 -7.16 10.14
C ASN A 71 0.69 -8.45 10.97
N HIS A 72 -0.10 -8.44 12.03
CA HIS A 72 -0.45 -9.64 12.80
C HIS A 72 -1.93 -9.95 12.67
N TYR A 73 -2.25 -11.00 11.92
CA TYR A 73 -3.58 -11.56 11.80
C TYR A 73 -3.75 -12.65 12.85
N ARG A 74 -4.42 -12.33 13.96
CA ARG A 74 -4.53 -13.23 15.13
C ARG A 74 -5.41 -14.45 14.87
N SER A 75 -6.32 -14.33 13.89
CA SER A 75 -7.23 -15.39 13.47
C SER A 75 -7.79 -15.10 12.07
N GLY A 76 -8.66 -15.97 11.58
CA GLY A 76 -9.45 -15.77 10.36
C GLY A 76 -10.39 -14.55 10.39
N GLU A 77 -10.62 -13.93 11.54
CA GLU A 77 -11.45 -12.72 11.67
C GLU A 77 -10.68 -11.43 11.33
N ASP A 78 -9.37 -11.40 11.54
CA ASP A 78 -8.55 -10.27 11.16
C ASP A 78 -8.37 -10.24 9.64
N PHE A 79 -8.44 -9.05 9.04
CA PHE A 79 -8.46 -8.91 7.58
C PHE A 79 -7.84 -7.59 7.10
N THR A 80 -7.67 -7.49 5.78
CA THR A 80 -7.26 -6.27 5.08
C THR A 80 -8.15 -6.09 3.87
N SER A 81 -8.92 -5.00 3.84
CA SER A 81 -9.77 -4.66 2.70
C SER A 81 -8.97 -4.50 1.41
N PHE A 82 -9.63 -4.64 0.27
CA PHE A 82 -9.01 -4.37 -1.02
C PHE A 82 -8.50 -2.93 -1.09
N HIS A 83 -7.23 -2.77 -1.42
CA HIS A 83 -6.57 -1.47 -1.56
C HIS A 83 -5.43 -1.56 -2.58
N SER A 84 -4.90 -0.39 -2.96
CA SER A 84 -3.57 -0.32 -3.56
C SER A 84 -2.63 0.31 -2.57
N ASP A 85 -1.37 -0.11 -2.65
CA ASP A 85 -0.33 0.49 -1.83
C ASP A 85 -0.07 1.93 -2.25
N GLN A 86 0.16 2.79 -1.27
CA GLN A 86 0.51 4.17 -1.52
C GLN A 86 1.99 4.29 -1.90
N TYR A 87 2.25 4.47 -3.19
CA TYR A 87 3.59 4.65 -3.72
C TYR A 87 3.95 6.14 -3.75
N PHE A 88 4.73 6.56 -2.76
CA PHE A 88 5.33 7.89 -2.64
C PHE A 88 6.81 7.74 -2.22
N SER A 89 7.56 8.84 -2.17
CA SER A 89 9.02 8.82 -1.88
C SER A 89 9.85 7.98 -2.87
N GLY A 90 9.35 7.78 -4.10
CA GLY A 90 10.02 6.97 -5.11
C GLY A 90 9.92 5.45 -4.89
N VAL A 91 8.99 4.99 -4.04
CA VAL A 91 8.59 3.57 -3.97
C VAL A 91 8.01 3.13 -5.32
N ASN A 92 8.45 1.98 -5.81
CA ASN A 92 7.94 1.36 -7.03
C ASN A 92 7.80 -0.17 -6.95
N MET A 93 7.96 -0.74 -5.76
CA MET A 93 7.83 -2.17 -5.51
C MET A 93 7.35 -2.43 -4.08
N THR A 94 6.48 -3.43 -3.95
CA THR A 94 6.05 -4.04 -2.69
C THR A 94 6.57 -5.46 -2.64
N ILE A 95 7.12 -5.84 -1.50
CA ILE A 95 7.56 -7.20 -1.20
C ILE A 95 6.93 -7.59 0.13
N GLY A 96 6.41 -8.81 0.24
CA GLY A 96 5.93 -9.34 1.50
C GLY A 96 6.43 -10.75 1.76
N ALA A 97 6.66 -11.06 3.03
CA ALA A 97 6.89 -12.42 3.52
C ALA A 97 5.81 -12.81 4.51
N SER A 98 5.41 -14.08 4.50
CA SER A 98 4.37 -14.63 5.37
C SER A 98 4.93 -15.67 6.33
N PHE A 99 4.46 -15.68 7.57
CA PHE A 99 4.86 -16.62 8.61
C PHE A 99 3.66 -17.06 9.43
N GLY A 100 3.62 -18.31 9.90
CA GLY A 100 2.49 -18.86 10.66
C GLY A 100 1.43 -19.51 9.77
N GLU A 101 0.16 -19.42 10.18
CA GLU A 101 -0.96 -20.04 9.48
C GLU A 101 -1.13 -19.54 8.04
N GLU A 102 -1.57 -20.45 7.16
CA GLU A 102 -1.92 -20.11 5.79
C GLU A 102 -3.04 -19.07 5.74
N ARG A 103 -2.89 -18.04 4.91
CA ARG A 103 -3.97 -17.11 4.54
C ARG A 103 -3.93 -16.81 3.06
N ALA A 104 -5.07 -16.52 2.46
CA ALA A 104 -5.12 -16.03 1.08
C ALA A 104 -4.66 -14.56 0.98
N LEU A 105 -3.78 -14.28 0.02
CA LEU A 105 -3.58 -12.95 -0.56
C LEU A 105 -4.37 -12.89 -1.87
N VAL A 106 -5.30 -11.95 -1.97
CA VAL A 106 -6.21 -11.86 -3.12
C VAL A 106 -5.91 -10.59 -3.90
N PHE A 107 -5.75 -10.72 -5.21
CA PHE A 107 -5.66 -9.59 -6.14
C PHE A 107 -6.94 -9.53 -6.98
N GLU A 108 -7.56 -8.35 -7.07
CA GLU A 108 -8.71 -8.09 -7.94
C GLU A 108 -8.30 -7.10 -9.03
N HIS A 109 -8.50 -7.48 -10.30
CA HIS A 109 -8.27 -6.58 -11.41
C HIS A 109 -9.32 -5.46 -11.40
N ARG A 110 -8.86 -4.20 -11.46
CA ARG A 110 -9.72 -3.03 -11.22
C ARG A 110 -10.89 -2.92 -12.21
N GLU A 111 -10.66 -3.25 -13.47
CA GLU A 111 -11.65 -3.08 -14.55
C GLU A 111 -12.54 -4.31 -14.69
N THR A 112 -11.95 -5.50 -14.83
CA THR A 112 -12.69 -6.74 -15.11
C THR A 112 -13.31 -7.36 -13.86
N LYS A 113 -12.86 -6.96 -12.66
CA LYS A 113 -13.25 -7.53 -11.37
C LYS A 113 -12.88 -9.01 -11.19
N GLU A 114 -12.01 -9.54 -12.05
CA GLU A 114 -11.48 -10.88 -11.91
C GLU A 114 -10.56 -10.95 -10.68
N GLN A 115 -10.73 -12.01 -9.89
CA GLN A 115 -9.99 -12.23 -8.65
C GLN A 115 -9.01 -13.40 -8.79
N PHE A 116 -7.80 -13.18 -8.31
CA PHE A 116 -6.70 -14.14 -8.29
C PHE A 116 -6.32 -14.39 -6.83
N ASN A 117 -6.43 -15.64 -6.40
CA ASN A 117 -6.15 -16.06 -5.03
C ASN A 117 -4.77 -16.72 -4.97
N PHE A 118 -3.90 -16.22 -4.11
CA PHE A 118 -2.58 -16.78 -3.85
C PHE A 118 -2.52 -17.24 -2.39
N PRO A 119 -2.48 -18.55 -2.10
CA PRO A 119 -2.26 -19.02 -0.74
C PRO A 119 -0.88 -18.55 -0.28
N GLN A 120 -0.78 -18.13 0.98
CA GLN A 120 0.46 -17.67 1.60
C GLN A 120 0.75 -18.55 2.81
N HIS A 121 1.65 -19.51 2.63
CA HIS A 121 2.08 -20.44 3.66
C HIS A 121 3.21 -19.83 4.50
N ASN A 122 3.60 -20.54 5.56
CA ASN A 122 4.78 -20.18 6.34
C ASN A 122 6.04 -20.15 5.45
N GLY A 123 6.78 -19.04 5.52
CA GLY A 123 8.00 -18.81 4.75
C GLY A 123 7.78 -18.24 3.34
N ASP A 124 6.55 -18.19 2.83
CA ASP A 124 6.26 -17.70 1.46
C ASP A 124 6.61 -16.22 1.29
N VAL A 125 7.09 -15.89 0.09
CA VAL A 125 7.41 -14.52 -0.33
C VAL A 125 6.62 -14.16 -1.58
N PHE A 126 6.01 -12.99 -1.58
CA PHE A 126 5.40 -12.37 -2.75
C PHE A 126 6.03 -11.01 -3.03
N ALA A 127 5.96 -10.58 -4.29
CA ALA A 127 6.36 -9.24 -4.67
C ALA A 127 5.59 -8.78 -5.90
N PHE A 128 5.32 -7.48 -5.99
CA PHE A 128 4.72 -6.88 -7.15
C PHE A 128 5.23 -5.44 -7.34
N SER A 129 5.26 -5.00 -8.59
CA SER A 129 5.71 -3.66 -8.97
C SER A 129 4.55 -2.68 -9.08
N ASP A 130 4.91 -1.42 -9.36
CA ASP A 130 4.00 -0.34 -9.70
C ASP A 130 3.03 -0.68 -10.84
N SER A 131 3.43 -1.50 -11.83
CA SER A 131 2.53 -1.93 -12.90
C SER A 131 1.35 -2.76 -12.39
N VAL A 132 1.62 -3.71 -11.49
CA VAL A 132 0.57 -4.53 -10.86
C VAL A 132 -0.25 -3.67 -9.89
N ASN A 133 0.40 -2.85 -9.07
CA ASN A 133 -0.29 -1.99 -8.10
C ASN A 133 -1.23 -0.96 -8.77
N ARG A 134 -0.96 -0.58 -10.02
CA ARG A 134 -1.86 0.27 -10.84
C ARG A 134 -3.09 -0.46 -11.35
N GLN A 135 -2.94 -1.73 -11.75
CA GLN A 135 -4.00 -2.51 -12.41
C GLN A 135 -4.87 -3.30 -11.43
N PHE A 136 -4.33 -3.60 -10.24
CA PHE A 136 -4.96 -4.45 -9.25
C PHE A 136 -5.11 -3.73 -7.92
N VAL A 137 -6.16 -4.07 -7.19
CA VAL A 137 -6.24 -3.90 -5.73
C VAL A 137 -6.00 -5.25 -5.08
N HIS A 138 -5.51 -5.26 -3.85
CA HIS A 138 -5.23 -6.50 -3.13
C HIS A 138 -5.67 -6.42 -1.66
N GLY A 139 -5.89 -7.59 -1.06
CA GLY A 139 -6.36 -7.71 0.31
C GLY A 139 -6.18 -9.10 0.88
N VAL A 140 -6.45 -9.23 2.17
CA VAL A 140 -6.47 -10.50 2.90
C VAL A 140 -7.89 -10.66 3.47
N PRO A 141 -8.73 -11.54 2.92
CA PRO A 141 -10.13 -11.65 3.29
C PRO A 141 -10.30 -12.34 4.67
N ARG A 142 -11.46 -12.11 5.29
CA ARG A 142 -11.90 -12.91 6.45
C ARG A 142 -12.14 -14.37 6.03
N GLU A 143 -11.83 -15.29 6.92
CA GLU A 143 -12.08 -16.71 6.69
C GLU A 143 -13.44 -17.10 7.28
N ARG A 144 -14.44 -17.31 6.41
CA ARG A 144 -15.83 -17.62 6.84
C ARG A 144 -16.01 -19.01 7.47
N ARG A 145 -14.96 -19.83 7.59
CA ARG A 145 -15.05 -21.17 8.18
C ARG A 145 -14.17 -21.25 9.42
N ALA A 146 -14.80 -21.55 10.56
CA ALA A 146 -14.14 -22.12 11.72
C ALA A 146 -13.60 -23.51 11.37
N ARG A 147 -12.43 -23.54 10.72
CA ARG A 147 -11.56 -24.70 10.63
C ARG A 147 -10.22 -24.20 10.14
N SER A 148 -9.33 -23.90 11.09
CA SER A 148 -7.91 -24.12 10.85
C SER A 148 -7.80 -25.58 10.42
N THR A 149 -7.66 -25.83 9.13
CA THR A 149 -7.28 -27.14 8.59
C THR A 149 -5.77 -27.34 8.67
N SER A 150 -5.03 -26.40 9.28
CA SER A 150 -3.72 -26.75 9.75
C SER A 150 -3.91 -27.58 11.02
N ALA A 151 -3.61 -28.88 10.93
CA ALA A 151 -3.36 -29.73 12.08
C ALA A 151 -2.06 -29.31 12.82
N CYS A 152 -1.60 -28.07 12.61
CA CYS A 152 -0.40 -27.53 13.20
C CYS A 152 -0.81 -26.88 14.53
N ALA A 153 -0.80 -27.67 15.60
CA ALA A 153 -1.10 -27.24 16.96
C ALA A 153 -0.14 -26.17 17.54
N HIS A 154 0.67 -25.52 16.70
CA HIS A 154 1.92 -24.86 17.09
C HIS A 154 1.87 -23.33 16.99
N THR A 155 0.95 -22.72 16.23
CA THR A 155 0.85 -21.25 16.09
C THR A 155 -0.58 -20.76 15.83
N PRO A 156 -1.15 -19.84 16.63
CA PRO A 156 -2.40 -19.18 16.30
C PRO A 156 -2.18 -17.96 15.38
N GLY A 157 -2.62 -18.01 14.13
CA GLY A 157 -2.63 -16.86 13.23
C GLY A 157 -1.39 -16.70 12.33
N ARG A 158 -1.34 -15.56 11.63
CA ARG A 158 -0.36 -15.23 10.59
C ARG A 158 0.31 -13.89 10.84
N ILE A 159 1.61 -13.83 10.64
CA ILE A 159 2.37 -12.58 10.55
C ILE A 159 2.78 -12.35 9.10
N SER A 160 2.71 -11.09 8.64
CA SER A 160 3.32 -10.71 7.37
C SER A 160 4.22 -9.50 7.53
N VAL A 161 5.46 -9.59 7.03
CA VAL A 161 6.40 -8.48 6.96
C VAL A 161 6.31 -7.88 5.56
N ILE A 162 5.99 -6.59 5.45
CA ILE A 162 5.85 -5.88 4.18
C ILE A 162 6.98 -4.86 4.06
N VAL A 163 7.63 -4.82 2.89
CA VAL A 163 8.67 -3.86 2.54
C VAL A 163 8.24 -3.13 1.27
N TRP A 164 8.17 -1.81 1.35
CA TRP A 164 8.07 -0.93 0.20
C TRP A 164 9.43 -0.34 -0.11
N GLY A 165 9.82 -0.40 -1.37
CA GLY A 165 11.14 0.07 -1.75
C GLY A 165 11.27 0.52 -3.19
N ARG A 166 12.48 0.95 -3.50
CA ARG A 166 12.92 1.30 -4.84
C ARG A 166 13.68 0.12 -5.43
N LYS A 167 13.20 -0.43 -6.54
CA LYS A 167 13.85 -1.53 -7.26
C LYS A 167 15.08 -1.07 -8.05
N ASP A 168 15.74 -2.05 -8.66
CA ASP A 168 16.95 -1.88 -9.49
C ASP A 168 18.13 -1.30 -8.71
N GLN A 169 18.28 -1.70 -7.45
CA GLN A 169 19.34 -1.27 -6.55
C GLN A 169 20.40 -2.35 -6.40
N GLU A 170 21.36 -2.37 -7.33
CA GLU A 170 22.38 -3.44 -7.41
C GLU A 170 23.25 -3.54 -6.14
N LEU A 171 23.49 -2.41 -5.45
CA LEU A 171 24.21 -2.40 -4.18
C LEU A 171 23.49 -3.22 -3.10
N TRP A 172 22.16 -3.23 -3.09
CA TRP A 172 21.39 -4.01 -2.11
C TRP A 172 21.55 -5.52 -2.34
N LYS A 173 21.67 -5.99 -3.59
CA LYS A 173 21.90 -7.43 -3.87
C LYS A 173 23.18 -7.97 -3.23
N SER A 174 24.24 -7.17 -3.23
CA SER A 174 25.56 -7.59 -2.75
C SER A 174 25.86 -7.17 -1.31
N LYS A 175 25.22 -6.10 -0.81
CA LYS A 175 25.55 -5.47 0.48
C LYS A 175 24.37 -5.25 1.42
N ALA A 176 23.21 -5.86 1.18
CA ALA A 176 22.03 -5.71 2.05
C ALA A 176 22.31 -5.96 3.53
N GLN A 177 23.27 -6.81 3.87
CA GLN A 177 23.62 -7.12 5.26
C GLN A 177 24.36 -5.98 5.99
N THR A 178 25.00 -5.08 5.24
CA THR A 178 25.86 -4.02 5.81
C THR A 178 25.39 -2.62 5.49
N LEU A 179 24.49 -2.46 4.51
CA LEU A 179 23.96 -1.15 4.17
C LEU A 179 23.12 -0.58 5.32
N PRO A 180 23.15 0.74 5.56
CA PRO A 180 22.25 1.38 6.51
C PRO A 180 20.79 1.07 6.17
N LEU A 181 20.02 0.66 7.17
CA LEU A 181 18.59 0.43 7.03
C LEU A 181 17.87 1.51 7.83
N ALA A 182 17.34 2.52 7.14
CA ALA A 182 16.62 3.64 7.72
C ALA A 182 15.21 3.70 7.12
N LEU A 183 14.20 3.36 7.93
CA LEU A 183 12.82 3.29 7.47
C LEU A 183 12.10 4.63 7.70
N GLN A 184 11.41 5.11 6.69
CA GLN A 184 10.55 6.28 6.80
C GLN A 184 9.27 5.92 7.55
N PRO A 185 8.64 6.90 8.24
CA PRO A 185 7.35 6.68 8.89
C PRO A 185 6.24 6.37 7.87
N LEU A 186 5.19 5.72 8.35
CA LEU A 186 3.98 5.43 7.58
C LEU A 186 2.86 6.43 7.91
N ASN A 187 1.96 6.64 6.94
CA ASN A 187 0.74 7.41 7.13
C ASN A 187 -0.35 6.55 7.80
N VAL A 188 -0.01 5.94 8.94
CA VAL A 188 -0.88 5.11 9.77
C VAL A 188 -0.67 5.55 11.22
N LEU A 189 -1.77 5.74 11.94
CA LEU A 189 -1.75 6.23 13.31
C LEU A 189 -1.78 5.06 14.28
N GLU A 190 -1.02 5.14 15.37
CA GLU A 190 -1.08 4.19 16.50
C GLU A 190 -2.08 4.64 17.59
N TYR A 191 -2.94 5.61 17.27
CA TYR A 191 -3.98 6.15 18.14
C TYR A 191 -5.26 6.43 17.33
N ASP A 192 -6.40 6.49 18.02
CA ASP A 192 -7.68 6.84 17.41
C ASP A 192 -7.80 8.38 17.29
N PRO A 193 -7.77 8.95 16.07
CA PRO A 193 -7.85 10.39 15.90
C PRO A 193 -9.22 10.96 16.27
N SER A 194 -10.27 10.14 16.38
CA SER A 194 -11.60 10.60 16.85
C SER A 194 -11.64 10.88 18.35
N GLN A 195 -10.65 10.36 19.10
CA GLN A 195 -10.50 10.58 20.54
C GLN A 195 -9.52 11.71 20.85
N ASP A 196 -8.95 12.36 19.83
CA ASP A 196 -8.02 13.48 19.98
C ASP A 196 -8.79 14.82 19.96
N PRO A 197 -8.88 15.55 21.09
CA PRO A 197 -9.65 16.79 21.19
C PRO A 197 -9.08 17.95 20.35
N ASP A 198 -7.87 17.83 19.79
CA ASP A 198 -7.27 18.85 18.91
C ASP A 198 -7.41 18.55 17.41
N ALA A 199 -7.89 17.34 17.02
CA ALA A 199 -8.04 16.95 15.61
C ALA A 199 -9.11 17.75 14.83
N GLU A 200 -10.09 18.36 15.52
CA GLU A 200 -11.10 19.23 14.89
C GLU A 200 -10.52 20.56 14.36
N LYS A 201 -9.36 21.01 14.88
CA LYS A 201 -8.76 22.29 14.48
C LYS A 201 -7.97 22.19 13.16
N ASP A 202 -7.33 21.06 12.89
CA ASP A 202 -6.55 20.88 11.66
C ASP A 202 -7.42 20.58 10.43
N ALA A 203 -8.59 19.94 10.64
CA ALA A 203 -9.56 19.71 9.56
C ALA A 203 -10.23 21.01 9.08
N THR A 204 -10.41 21.99 9.98
CA THR A 204 -11.03 23.28 9.66
C THR A 204 -10.06 24.25 9.00
N MET A 205 -8.74 24.18 9.29
CA MET A 205 -7.74 25.03 8.62
C MET A 205 -7.48 24.63 7.16
N ASN A 206 -7.56 23.34 6.80
CA ASN A 206 -7.42 22.89 5.40
C ASN A 206 -8.68 23.12 4.54
N ALA A 207 -9.85 23.24 5.15
CA ALA A 207 -11.09 23.55 4.43
C ALA A 207 -11.16 25.04 4.00
N ASP A 208 -10.51 25.94 4.77
CA ASP A 208 -10.56 27.38 4.52
C ASP A 208 -9.49 27.85 3.50
N SER A 209 -8.35 27.16 3.41
CA SER A 209 -7.35 27.40 2.37
C SER A 209 -7.80 26.99 0.95
N THR A 210 -8.87 26.20 0.85
CA THR A 210 -9.43 25.75 -0.44
C THR A 210 -10.53 26.68 -0.98
N LYS A 211 -10.92 27.73 -0.24
CA LYS A 211 -11.96 28.68 -0.65
C LYS A 211 -11.45 30.01 -1.23
N GLN A 212 -10.13 30.21 -1.34
CA GLN A 212 -9.54 31.40 -1.97
C GLN A 212 -8.65 31.05 -3.17
N SER A 213 -9.14 30.34 -4.17
CA SER A 213 -8.49 30.34 -5.50
C SER A 213 -9.35 29.82 -6.65
N GLU A 214 -10.64 30.14 -6.71
CA GLU A 214 -11.42 29.94 -7.95
C GLU A 214 -12.38 31.10 -8.22
N THR A 215 -11.85 32.19 -8.78
CA THR A 215 -12.65 33.15 -9.54
C THR A 215 -12.25 33.06 -11.01
N PHE A 216 -12.86 32.12 -11.74
CA PHE A 216 -12.91 32.19 -13.20
C PHE A 216 -14.15 33.00 -13.62
N PRO A 217 -14.04 33.89 -14.62
CA PRO A 217 -15.16 34.74 -15.04
C PRO A 217 -16.25 33.90 -15.76
N LYS A 218 -17.51 34.25 -15.47
CA LYS A 218 -18.71 33.58 -16.00
C LYS A 218 -18.81 33.63 -17.54
N PRO A 219 -19.33 32.58 -18.21
CA PRO A 219 -19.72 32.65 -19.61
C PRO A 219 -20.95 33.55 -19.82
N LEU A 220 -20.97 34.28 -20.94
CA LEU A 220 -22.11 35.11 -21.36
C LEU A 220 -23.22 34.24 -21.97
N GLU A 221 -24.46 34.49 -21.54
CA GLU A 221 -25.71 33.86 -21.99
C GLU A 221 -26.06 34.22 -23.46
N PRO A 222 -26.72 33.32 -24.21
CA PRO A 222 -27.07 33.58 -25.61
C PRO A 222 -28.49 34.14 -25.79
N GLY A 223 -28.59 35.21 -26.59
CA GLY A 223 -29.72 35.43 -27.51
C GLY A 223 -30.49 36.75 -27.38
N ARG A 224 -30.36 37.62 -28.38
CA ARG A 224 -31.40 37.90 -29.42
C ARG A 224 -30.96 39.04 -30.35
N THR A 225 -31.32 38.84 -31.61
CA THR A 225 -31.09 39.61 -32.83
C THR A 225 -31.67 41.03 -32.81
N LEU A 226 -30.95 42.01 -33.38
CA LEU A 226 -31.51 43.12 -34.16
C LEU A 226 -30.54 43.56 -35.30
N GLU A 227 -31.12 43.54 -36.51
CA GLU A 227 -30.88 44.19 -37.81
C GLU A 227 -29.68 45.14 -38.09
N GLY A 228 -28.91 44.77 -39.15
CA GLY A 228 -28.32 45.57 -40.27
C GLY A 228 -27.57 46.92 -40.09
N PRO A 229 -26.91 47.47 -41.15
CA PRO A 229 -26.60 46.92 -42.47
C PRO A 229 -25.10 47.03 -42.89
N ALA A 230 -24.74 46.20 -43.87
CA ALA A 230 -23.76 46.40 -44.95
C ALA A 230 -22.34 46.96 -44.64
N GLN A 231 -21.30 46.22 -45.05
CA GLN A 231 -20.54 46.52 -46.28
C GLN A 231 -19.32 45.58 -46.44
N ARG A 232 -19.15 45.08 -47.68
CA ARG A 232 -17.89 44.84 -48.44
C ARG A 232 -16.72 44.13 -47.69
N GLY A 233 -16.16 43.03 -48.14
CA GLY A 233 -16.18 42.33 -49.42
C GLY A 233 -15.02 41.33 -49.49
N ARG A 234 -15.06 40.48 -50.52
CA ARG A 234 -14.00 39.59 -51.05
C ARG A 234 -13.56 38.45 -50.11
N ALA A 235 -14.11 37.23 -50.25
CA ALA A 235 -13.86 36.24 -51.31
C ALA A 235 -12.38 35.83 -51.41
N TRP A 236 -12.06 34.63 -50.90
CA TRP A 236 -11.28 33.61 -51.61
C TRP A 236 -11.79 32.22 -51.21
N GLN A 237 -12.25 31.49 -52.23
CA GLN A 237 -12.76 30.12 -52.15
C GLN A 237 -11.63 29.12 -52.40
N ARG A 238 -11.75 28.00 -51.67
CA ARG A 238 -11.58 26.58 -52.07
C ARG A 238 -10.38 26.17 -52.93
N ALA A 239 -9.72 25.10 -52.48
CA ALA A 239 -9.75 23.74 -53.05
C ALA A 239 -8.60 22.95 -52.40
N SER A 240 -8.84 21.88 -51.64
CA SER A 240 -9.21 20.52 -52.05
C SER A 240 -8.08 19.72 -52.72
N GLN A 241 -7.96 18.47 -52.24
CA GLN A 241 -7.48 17.25 -52.90
C GLN A 241 -6.01 16.81 -52.81
N ARG A 242 -5.88 15.62 -52.18
CA ARG A 242 -5.30 14.34 -52.65
C ARG A 242 -3.79 14.18 -52.84
N GLY A 243 -3.30 13.08 -52.26
CA GLY A 243 -2.32 12.15 -52.84
C GLY A 243 -0.89 12.39 -52.39
N TYR A 244 -0.31 11.49 -51.57
CA TYR A 244 0.33 10.23 -51.96
C TYR A 244 0.40 9.32 -50.73
#